data_AF-A0A9E5K7F7-F1
#
_entry.id   AF-A0A9E5K7F7-F1
#
_cell.length_a   1.000
_cell.length_b   1.000
_cell.length_c   1.000
_cell.angle_alpha   90.00
_cell.angle_beta   90.00
_cell.angle_gamma   90.00
#
_symmetry.space_group_name_H-M   'P 1'
#
loop_
_entity.id
_entity.type
_entity.pdbx_description
1 polymer ?
#
loop_
_entity_poly.entity_id
_entity_poly.type
_entity_poly.pdbx_seq_one_letter_code
_entity_poly.pdbx_strand_id
1 'polypeptide(L)'
;MKKSWLFIPILFFWFFYQKESSESIFPVRDEKSVEVLPVKAIKQTGAKFETIEQLKIQEHHEVQRESFDSPLGKTIVYSFSQGGIPILGMAIRMRQESNGTLVEEENTYRPIPPIPVNRQVLEEQANLIKENSSRYDLSSLSPESLVILVREGIDGGELAFTATSTDKLRSNHPVQVVVRADDGKILRKSFSRKEF
;
A
#
# COMPACT_ATOMS: atom_id res chain seq x y z
N MET A 1 41.98 -56.68 -4.15
CA MET A 1 42.95 -55.82 -3.43
C MET A 1 42.47 -54.37 -3.54
N LYS A 2 42.40 -53.69 -2.39
CA LYS A 2 41.82 -52.36 -2.18
C LYS A 2 42.80 -51.25 -2.61
N LYS A 3 42.30 -50.14 -3.15
CA LYS A 3 42.88 -48.80 -2.91
C LYS A 3 41.75 -47.80 -2.67
N SER A 4 41.62 -47.45 -1.40
CA SER A 4 40.85 -46.32 -0.87
C SER A 4 41.59 -45.02 -1.16
N TRP A 5 40.86 -43.95 -1.47
CA TRP A 5 41.35 -42.59 -1.32
C TRP A 5 40.44 -41.84 -0.35
N LEU A 6 41.03 -41.42 0.76
CA LEU A 6 40.52 -40.46 1.72
C LEU A 6 40.39 -39.09 1.04
N PHE A 7 39.33 -38.35 1.36
CA PHE A 7 39.39 -36.89 1.34
C PHE A 7 38.86 -36.32 2.67
N ILE A 8 39.61 -35.32 3.13
CA ILE A 8 39.69 -34.73 4.46
C ILE A 8 38.66 -33.59 4.59
N PRO A 9 38.06 -33.34 5.78
CA PRO A 9 37.13 -32.25 6.01
C PRO A 9 37.88 -30.92 6.28
N ILE A 10 37.36 -29.81 5.77
CA ILE A 10 37.78 -28.46 6.20
C ILE A 10 36.64 -27.83 7.00
N LEU A 11 36.99 -27.48 8.22
CA LEU A 11 36.21 -26.84 9.26
C LEU A 11 36.73 -25.40 9.43
N PHE A 12 35.86 -24.52 9.95
CA PHE A 12 36.15 -23.20 10.52
C PHE A 12 36.54 -22.06 9.57
N PHE A 13 35.61 -21.10 9.40
CA PHE A 13 35.96 -19.70 9.62
C PHE A 13 34.88 -19.01 10.46
N TRP A 14 35.27 -18.79 11.71
CA TRP A 14 34.69 -17.83 12.64
C TRP A 14 34.90 -16.43 12.07
N PHE A 15 33.84 -15.62 11.96
CA PHE A 15 34.01 -14.18 11.85
C PHE A 15 33.16 -13.51 12.93
N PHE A 16 33.88 -12.89 13.86
CA PHE A 16 33.39 -11.96 14.86
C PHE A 16 32.51 -10.89 14.19
N TYR A 17 31.28 -10.74 14.66
CA TYR A 17 30.55 -9.49 14.51
C TYR A 17 30.36 -8.87 15.89
N GLN A 18 31.36 -8.10 16.30
CA GLN A 18 31.30 -7.15 17.39
C GLN A 18 30.53 -5.94 16.85
N LYS A 19 29.29 -5.72 17.30
CA LYS A 19 28.59 -4.45 17.08
C LYS A 19 28.39 -3.79 18.43
N GLU A 20 29.13 -2.70 18.61
CA GLU A 20 29.01 -1.73 19.68
C GLU A 20 27.54 -1.35 19.89
N SER A 21 27.09 -1.46 21.14
CA SER A 21 25.88 -0.83 21.63
C SER A 21 26.13 0.67 21.73
N SER A 22 26.00 1.39 20.62
CA SER A 22 25.81 2.84 20.66
C SER A 22 24.38 3.10 21.12
N GLU A 23 24.24 3.68 22.31
CA GLU A 23 23.01 4.26 22.83
C GLU A 23 22.43 5.22 21.79
N SER A 24 21.40 4.75 21.09
CA SER A 24 20.65 5.60 20.18
C SER A 24 19.60 6.34 21.00
N ILE A 25 19.89 7.60 21.29
CA ILE A 25 18.90 8.60 21.71
C ILE A 25 18.00 8.84 20.49
N PHE A 26 16.97 8.01 20.34
CA PHE A 26 15.83 8.31 19.48
C PHE A 26 14.62 8.53 20.38
N PRO A 27 13.85 9.61 20.19
CA PRO A 27 12.60 9.78 20.91
C PRO A 27 11.67 8.61 20.56
N VAL A 28 11.08 8.04 21.60
CA VAL A 28 10.00 7.05 21.53
C VAL A 28 8.96 7.58 20.54
N ARG A 29 8.80 6.84 19.44
CA ARG A 29 7.83 7.14 18.40
C ARG A 29 6.46 6.75 18.96
N ASP A 30 5.71 7.74 19.43
CA ASP A 30 4.39 7.55 20.01
C ASP A 30 3.47 6.72 19.10
N GLU A 31 2.66 5.91 19.76
CA GLU A 31 1.79 4.89 19.20
C GLU A 31 0.90 5.42 18.07
N LYS A 32 0.89 4.67 16.95
CA LYS A 32 -0.08 4.83 15.86
C LYS A 32 -1.49 4.57 16.39
N SER A 33 -2.32 5.60 16.51
CA SER A 33 -3.76 5.45 16.65
C SER A 33 -4.40 5.36 15.26
N VAL A 34 -4.81 4.15 14.87
CA VAL A 34 -5.66 3.93 13.69
C VAL A 34 -7.10 3.94 14.19
N GLU A 35 -7.84 5.02 13.89
CA GLU A 35 -9.25 5.12 14.25
C GLU A 35 -10.11 4.82 13.02
N VAL A 36 -10.85 3.71 13.09
CA VAL A 36 -11.86 3.36 12.09
C VAL A 36 -13.17 4.01 12.52
N LEU A 37 -13.56 5.09 11.85
CA LEU A 37 -14.78 5.82 12.19
C LEU A 37 -15.97 5.21 11.43
N PRO A 38 -17.03 4.73 12.11
CA PRO A 38 -18.27 4.38 11.42
C PRO A 38 -18.89 5.66 10.84
N VAL A 39 -19.40 5.57 9.61
CA VAL A 39 -19.99 6.68 8.82
C VAL A 39 -21.08 7.46 9.59
N LYS A 40 -21.66 6.87 10.65
CA LYS A 40 -22.76 7.43 11.44
C LYS A 40 -22.36 8.17 12.73
N ALA A 41 -21.08 8.28 13.09
CA ALA A 41 -20.69 8.84 14.39
C ALA A 41 -19.60 9.92 14.31
N ILE A 42 -19.91 11.07 13.72
CA ILE A 42 -19.08 12.28 13.85
C ILE A 42 -20.00 13.45 14.20
N LYS A 43 -20.00 13.87 15.48
CA LYS A 43 -20.79 15.01 15.95
C LYS A 43 -20.10 16.33 15.60
N GLN A 44 -20.90 17.26 15.09
CA GLN A 44 -20.55 18.63 14.74
C GLN A 44 -19.88 19.39 15.89
N THR A 45 -18.67 19.91 15.64
CA THR A 45 -18.02 20.93 16.47
C THR A 45 -17.59 22.11 15.62
N GLY A 46 -18.42 23.17 15.63
CA GLY A 46 -18.04 24.56 15.91
C GLY A 46 -17.04 25.33 15.04
N ALA A 47 -16.37 24.74 14.06
CA ALA A 47 -15.54 25.46 13.10
C ALA A 47 -15.96 25.06 11.67
N LYS A 48 -16.13 26.04 10.79
CA LYS A 48 -16.44 25.85 9.36
C LYS A 48 -15.36 24.96 8.73
N PHE A 49 -15.66 23.68 8.66
CA PHE A 49 -15.02 22.69 7.80
C PHE A 49 -16.17 21.85 7.27
N GLU A 50 -16.28 21.77 5.95
CA GLU A 50 -17.24 20.89 5.30
C GLU A 50 -16.88 19.46 5.71
N THR A 51 -17.59 18.93 6.70
CA THR A 51 -17.40 17.58 7.21
C THR A 51 -17.55 16.59 6.06
N ILE A 52 -16.80 15.49 6.12
CA ILE A 52 -16.91 14.30 5.24
C ILE A 52 -18.37 13.97 4.84
N GLU A 53 -19.33 14.27 5.73
CA GLU A 53 -20.77 14.23 5.53
C GLU A 53 -21.27 14.89 4.23
N GLN A 54 -20.61 15.94 3.74
CA GLN A 54 -21.00 16.62 2.50
C GLN A 54 -20.61 15.87 1.23
N LEU A 55 -19.67 14.93 1.32
CA LEU A 55 -19.11 14.23 0.17
C LEU A 55 -19.98 13.06 -0.32
N LYS A 56 -21.17 12.88 0.27
CA LYS A 56 -22.15 11.85 -0.11
C LYS A 56 -21.49 10.48 -0.32
N ILE A 57 -20.65 10.12 0.65
CA ILE A 57 -19.88 8.88 0.57
C ILE A 57 -20.86 7.70 0.56
N GLN A 58 -20.67 6.81 -0.41
CA GLN A 58 -21.49 5.60 -0.55
C GLN A 58 -21.39 4.70 0.67
N GLU A 59 -22.49 4.05 1.05
CA GLU A 59 -22.56 3.22 2.27
C GLU A 59 -21.59 2.02 2.25
N HIS A 60 -21.27 1.51 1.06
CA HIS A 60 -20.31 0.40 0.88
C HIS A 60 -18.85 0.86 0.87
N HIS A 61 -18.58 2.17 0.93
CA HIS A 61 -17.23 2.69 1.11
C HIS A 61 -16.93 2.88 2.59
N GLU A 62 -15.92 2.17 3.06
CA GLU A 62 -15.31 2.35 4.36
C GLU A 62 -14.29 3.50 4.27
N VAL A 63 -14.22 4.33 5.31
CA VAL A 63 -13.30 5.47 5.37
C VAL A 63 -12.29 5.23 6.48
N GLN A 64 -11.00 5.31 6.14
CA GLN A 64 -9.92 5.27 7.11
C GLN A 64 -9.26 6.65 7.18
N ARG A 65 -9.10 7.16 8.39
CA ARG A 65 -8.47 8.45 8.64
C ARG A 65 -7.05 8.25 9.16
N GLU A 66 -6.09 8.90 8.52
CA GLU A 66 -4.72 9.02 8.99
C GLU A 66 -4.40 10.50 9.21
N SER A 67 -3.68 10.81 10.29
CA SER A 67 -3.22 12.17 10.55
C SER A 67 -1.73 12.21 10.86
N PHE A 68 -1.06 13.18 10.26
CA PHE A 68 0.37 13.43 10.40
C PHE A 68 0.54 14.83 10.98
N ASP A 69 0.94 14.90 12.24
CA ASP A 69 1.23 16.16 12.91
C ASP A 69 2.71 16.53 12.70
N SER A 70 2.96 17.81 12.41
CA SER A 70 4.30 18.35 12.21
C SER A 70 4.40 19.78 12.77
N PRO A 71 5.61 20.31 12.99
CA PRO A 71 5.77 21.71 13.41
C PRO A 71 5.18 22.73 12.42
N LEU A 72 5.04 22.35 11.14
CA LEU A 72 4.46 23.19 10.08
C LEU A 72 2.93 23.09 10.02
N GLY A 73 2.32 22.27 10.87
CA GLY A 73 0.89 21.99 10.89
C GLY A 73 0.57 20.50 10.71
N LYS A 74 -0.66 20.21 10.33
CA LYS A 74 -1.25 18.87 10.31
C LYS A 74 -1.68 18.49 8.89
N THR A 75 -1.35 17.27 8.47
CA THR A 75 -1.92 16.67 7.25
C THR A 75 -2.89 15.59 7.65
N ILE A 76 -4.10 15.61 7.12
CA ILE A 76 -5.13 14.59 7.33
C ILE A 76 -5.38 13.92 5.99
N VAL A 77 -5.31 12.59 5.95
CA VAL A 77 -5.57 11.78 4.76
C VAL A 77 -6.73 10.86 5.06
N TYR A 78 -7.75 10.91 4.22
CA TYR A 78 -8.83 9.94 4.20
C TYR A 78 -8.61 9.00 3.02
N SER A 79 -8.40 7.72 3.33
CA SER A 79 -8.36 6.62 2.36
C SER A 79 -9.68 5.86 2.40
N PHE A 80 -9.96 5.15 1.31
CA PHE A 80 -11.22 4.43 1.14
C PHE A 80 -10.97 2.94 0.91
N SER A 81 -11.84 2.10 1.46
CA SER A 81 -11.88 0.66 1.18
C SER A 81 -13.31 0.18 0.94
N GLN A 82 -13.46 -1.03 0.40
CA GLN A 82 -14.74 -1.71 0.25
C GLN A 82 -14.59 -3.16 0.72
N GLY A 83 -15.30 -3.55 1.78
CA GLY A 83 -15.17 -4.90 2.34
C GLY A 83 -13.74 -5.21 2.78
N GLY A 84 -13.02 -4.21 3.32
CA GLY A 84 -11.61 -4.29 3.68
C GLY A 84 -10.61 -4.25 2.52
N ILE A 85 -11.04 -4.09 1.27
CA ILE A 85 -10.15 -3.99 0.10
C ILE A 85 -9.82 -2.52 -0.18
N PRO A 86 -8.55 -2.11 -0.16
CA PRO A 86 -8.17 -0.71 -0.41
C PRO A 86 -8.56 -0.23 -1.81
N ILE A 87 -9.09 0.99 -1.90
CA ILE A 87 -9.39 1.67 -3.16
C ILE A 87 -8.27 2.65 -3.49
N LEU A 88 -7.46 2.33 -4.50
CA LEU A 88 -6.38 3.19 -4.98
C LEU A 88 -6.91 4.22 -5.98
N GLY A 89 -6.43 5.46 -5.86
CA GLY A 89 -6.86 6.58 -6.72
C GLY A 89 -8.06 7.34 -6.18
N MET A 90 -8.53 7.00 -4.98
CA MET A 90 -9.50 7.78 -4.20
C MET A 90 -8.88 8.12 -2.85
N ALA A 91 -8.78 9.41 -2.57
CA ALA A 91 -8.35 9.96 -1.30
C ALA A 91 -8.86 11.40 -1.14
N ILE A 92 -9.01 11.83 0.11
CA ILE A 92 -9.13 13.26 0.44
C ILE A 92 -7.93 13.61 1.29
N ARG A 93 -7.15 14.59 0.87
CA ARG A 93 -6.01 15.11 1.62
C ARG A 93 -6.29 16.54 2.02
N MET A 94 -6.14 16.84 3.30
CA MET A 94 -6.30 18.18 3.84
C MET A 94 -5.01 18.57 4.55
N ARG A 95 -4.47 19.74 4.21
CA ARG A 95 -3.30 20.31 4.90
C ARG A 95 -3.73 21.53 5.70
N GLN A 96 -3.45 21.47 6.99
CA GLN A 96 -3.69 22.52 7.95
C GLN A 96 -2.35 23.09 8.44
N GLU A 97 -2.25 24.41 8.55
CA GLU A 97 -1.11 25.10 9.16
C GLU A 97 -1.13 24.99 10.69
N SER A 98 -0.02 25.38 11.33
CA SER A 98 0.09 25.42 12.80
C SER A 98 -0.90 26.37 13.48
N ASN A 99 -1.37 27.40 12.77
CA ASN A 99 -2.43 28.31 13.20
C ASN A 99 -3.86 27.73 13.07
N GLY A 100 -3.99 26.50 12.56
CA GLY A 100 -5.28 25.84 12.34
C GLY A 100 -5.96 26.17 11.01
N THR A 101 -5.34 26.96 10.14
CA THR A 101 -5.90 27.34 8.83
C THR A 101 -5.74 26.21 7.83
N LEU A 102 -6.79 25.88 7.09
CA LEU A 102 -6.70 24.96 5.96
C LEU A 102 -6.04 25.68 4.78
N VAL A 103 -4.97 25.09 4.25
CA VAL A 103 -4.17 25.68 3.16
C VAL A 103 -4.34 24.91 1.86
N GLU A 104 -4.63 23.61 1.95
CA GLU A 104 -4.74 22.74 0.77
C GLU A 104 -5.79 21.66 1.01
N GLU A 105 -6.61 21.42 -0.01
CA GLU A 105 -7.54 20.30 -0.08
C GLU A 105 -7.43 19.64 -1.46
N GLU A 106 -7.04 18.37 -1.48
CA GLU A 106 -7.04 17.53 -2.67
C GLU A 106 -8.12 16.47 -2.49
N ASN A 107 -9.19 16.55 -3.26
CA ASN A 107 -10.29 15.59 -3.23
C ASN A 107 -10.34 14.79 -4.53
N THR A 108 -9.99 13.51 -4.44
CA THR A 108 -10.08 12.53 -5.54
C THR A 108 -11.18 11.51 -5.31
N TYR A 109 -12.01 11.71 -4.28
CA TYR A 109 -13.16 10.85 -4.03
C TYR A 109 -14.15 10.93 -5.19
N ARG A 110 -14.59 9.77 -5.66
CA ARG A 110 -15.71 9.64 -6.58
C ARG A 110 -16.52 8.41 -6.25
N PRO A 111 -17.86 8.49 -6.27
CA PRO A 111 -18.69 7.32 -6.01
C PRO A 111 -18.47 6.27 -7.11
N ILE A 112 -18.24 5.02 -6.70
CA ILE A 112 -18.17 3.86 -7.58
C ILE A 112 -19.21 2.83 -7.11
N PRO A 113 -19.79 2.01 -8.01
CA PRO A 113 -20.70 0.95 -7.61
C PRO A 113 -19.95 -0.13 -6.82
N PRO A 114 -20.67 -0.94 -6.02
CA PRO A 114 -20.07 -2.03 -5.28
C PRO A 114 -19.47 -3.06 -6.25
N ILE A 115 -18.18 -3.35 -6.08
CA ILE A 115 -17.48 -4.37 -6.89
C ILE A 115 -17.63 -5.75 -6.25
N PRO A 116 -18.20 -6.75 -6.93
CA PRO A 116 -18.30 -8.10 -6.40
C PRO A 116 -16.91 -8.75 -6.33
N VAL A 117 -16.65 -9.44 -5.23
CA VAL A 117 -15.35 -10.08 -4.96
C VAL A 117 -15.57 -11.56 -4.68
N ASN A 118 -14.96 -12.41 -5.50
CA ASN A 118 -14.88 -13.85 -5.25
C ASN A 118 -13.42 -14.22 -4.96
N ARG A 119 -13.09 -14.44 -3.68
CA ARG A 119 -11.70 -14.69 -3.25
C ARG A 119 -11.08 -15.94 -3.86
N GLN A 120 -11.86 -17.01 -4.03
CA GLN A 120 -11.35 -18.26 -4.62
C GLN A 120 -10.89 -18.05 -6.07
N VAL A 121 -11.72 -17.38 -6.86
CA VAL A 121 -11.38 -17.05 -8.27
C VAL A 121 -10.16 -16.14 -8.35
N LEU A 122 -10.05 -15.17 -7.43
CA LEU A 122 -8.91 -14.24 -7.38
C LEU A 122 -7.61 -14.93 -6.98
N GLU A 123 -7.65 -15.92 -6.08
CA GLU A 123 -6.50 -16.76 -5.72
C GLU A 123 -5.96 -17.53 -6.93
N GLU A 124 -6.85 -18.17 -7.69
CA GLU A 124 -6.48 -18.88 -8.92
C GLU A 124 -5.90 -17.93 -9.97
N GLN A 125 -6.54 -16.77 -10.17
CA GLN A 125 -6.03 -15.73 -11.07
C GLN A 125 -4.65 -15.22 -10.66
N ALA A 126 -4.41 -14.96 -9.38
CA ALA A 126 -3.10 -14.52 -8.90
C ALA A 126 -2.00 -15.55 -9.21
N ASN A 127 -2.29 -16.85 -9.08
CA ASN A 127 -1.34 -17.91 -9.42
C ASN A 127 -1.06 -17.98 -10.93
N LEU A 128 -2.10 -17.90 -11.77
CA LEU A 128 -1.95 -17.84 -13.23
C LEU A 128 -1.11 -16.64 -13.69
N ILE A 129 -1.31 -15.48 -13.07
CA ILE A 129 -0.55 -14.26 -13.38
C ILE A 129 0.92 -14.43 -13.03
N LYS A 130 1.24 -15.06 -11.89
CA LYS A 130 2.62 -15.35 -11.48
C LYS A 130 3.33 -16.22 -12.49
N GLU A 131 2.68 -17.28 -12.95
CA GLU A 131 3.26 -18.26 -13.89
C GLU A 131 3.52 -17.66 -15.28
N ASN A 132 2.68 -16.73 -15.72
CA ASN A 132 2.76 -16.13 -17.06
C ASN A 132 3.61 -14.84 -17.13
N SER A 133 4.09 -14.32 -16.00
CA SER A 133 4.89 -13.09 -15.98
C SER A 133 6.38 -13.36 -16.28
N SER A 134 6.77 -13.25 -17.55
CA SER A 134 8.17 -13.38 -17.97
C SER A 134 9.04 -12.18 -17.55
N ARG A 135 8.46 -10.97 -17.52
CA ARG A 135 9.20 -9.70 -17.37
C ARG A 135 9.38 -9.25 -15.92
N TYR A 136 8.41 -9.55 -15.05
CA TYR A 136 8.40 -9.11 -13.66
C TYR A 136 8.40 -10.32 -12.75
N ASP A 137 9.21 -10.29 -11.69
CA ASP A 137 9.09 -11.26 -10.61
C ASP A 137 7.89 -10.88 -9.74
N LEU A 138 6.78 -11.57 -9.94
CA LEU A 138 5.52 -11.33 -9.23
C LEU A 138 5.29 -12.36 -8.12
N SER A 139 6.33 -13.05 -7.66
CA SER A 139 6.24 -14.06 -6.59
C SER A 139 5.53 -13.54 -5.33
N SER A 140 5.65 -12.24 -5.04
CA SER A 140 5.00 -11.57 -3.91
C SER A 140 3.50 -11.31 -4.09
N LEU A 141 2.90 -11.58 -5.26
CA LEU A 141 1.46 -11.43 -5.45
C LEU A 141 0.72 -12.32 -4.47
N SER A 142 -0.27 -11.77 -3.80
CA SER A 142 -1.10 -12.57 -2.89
C SER A 142 -2.51 -12.00 -2.82
N PRO A 143 -3.50 -12.76 -2.36
CA PRO A 143 -4.87 -12.27 -2.19
C PRO A 143 -4.94 -11.02 -1.28
N GLU A 144 -4.02 -10.90 -0.33
CA GLU A 144 -3.90 -9.75 0.58
C GLU A 144 -3.40 -8.49 -0.13
N SER A 145 -2.80 -8.63 -1.31
CA SER A 145 -2.34 -7.52 -2.14
C SER A 145 -3.41 -6.94 -3.07
N LEU A 146 -4.64 -7.45 -2.98
CA LEU A 146 -5.80 -7.04 -3.76
C LEU A 146 -6.18 -5.59 -3.44
N VAL A 147 -6.49 -4.85 -4.49
CA VAL A 147 -6.94 -3.46 -4.45
C VAL A 147 -8.01 -3.22 -5.50
N ILE A 148 -8.82 -2.19 -5.29
CA ILE A 148 -9.70 -1.63 -6.30
C ILE A 148 -8.96 -0.43 -6.90
N LEU A 149 -8.62 -0.48 -8.19
CA LEU A 149 -7.97 0.62 -8.87
C LEU A 149 -9.01 1.54 -9.50
N VAL A 150 -8.90 2.83 -9.20
CA VAL A 150 -9.74 3.91 -9.73
C VAL A 150 -8.84 4.86 -10.52
N ARG A 151 -9.12 5.06 -11.81
CA ARG A 151 -8.36 5.94 -12.71
C ARG A 151 -9.24 6.58 -13.78
N GLU A 152 -8.79 7.68 -14.37
CA GLU A 152 -9.51 8.31 -15.49
C GLU A 152 -9.80 7.33 -16.62
N GLY A 153 -11.00 7.42 -17.20
CA GLY A 153 -11.45 6.56 -18.30
C GLY A 153 -12.00 5.19 -17.87
N ILE A 154 -12.10 4.91 -16.57
CA ILE A 154 -12.79 3.71 -16.05
C ILE A 154 -13.87 4.12 -15.06
N ASP A 155 -15.11 4.01 -15.53
CA ASP A 155 -16.30 4.21 -14.72
C ASP A 155 -16.59 2.92 -13.94
N GLY A 156 -16.24 2.93 -12.65
CA GLY A 156 -16.62 1.88 -11.70
C GLY A 156 -15.48 1.18 -10.97
N GLY A 157 -14.23 1.49 -11.31
CA GLY A 157 -13.06 0.83 -10.71
C GLY A 157 -12.79 -0.57 -11.28
N GLU A 158 -11.57 -1.06 -11.12
CA GLU A 158 -11.15 -2.38 -11.59
C GLU A 158 -10.41 -3.14 -10.49
N LEU A 159 -10.67 -4.45 -10.33
CA LEU A 159 -9.90 -5.28 -9.41
C LEU A 159 -8.48 -5.46 -9.95
N ALA A 160 -7.52 -5.22 -9.07
CA ALA A 160 -6.12 -5.34 -9.37
C ALA A 160 -5.37 -5.88 -8.15
N PHE A 161 -4.19 -6.42 -8.38
CA PHE A 161 -3.25 -6.75 -7.35
C PHE A 161 -2.07 -5.78 -7.38
N THR A 162 -1.52 -5.50 -6.21
CA THR A 162 -0.28 -4.74 -6.07
C THR A 162 0.87 -5.68 -5.80
N ALA A 163 2.02 -5.47 -6.43
CA ALA A 163 3.19 -6.27 -6.15
C ALA A 163 4.45 -5.40 -6.19
N THR A 164 5.35 -5.66 -5.25
CA THR A 164 6.71 -5.13 -5.32
C THR A 164 7.54 -6.14 -6.08
N SER A 165 8.03 -5.73 -7.25
CA SER A 165 8.78 -6.57 -8.17
C SER A 165 10.15 -5.95 -8.47
N THR A 166 10.98 -6.67 -9.21
CA THR A 166 12.20 -6.16 -9.81
C THR A 166 12.07 -6.18 -11.33
N ASP A 167 12.45 -5.09 -12.01
CA ASP A 167 12.50 -5.07 -13.47
C ASP A 167 13.78 -5.79 -13.94
N LYS A 168 13.61 -7.04 -14.42
CA LYS A 168 14.71 -7.89 -14.89
C LYS A 168 15.50 -7.28 -16.05
N LEU A 169 14.91 -6.35 -16.81
CA LEU A 169 15.56 -5.69 -17.95
C LEU A 169 16.32 -4.42 -17.55
N ARG A 170 16.06 -3.87 -16.37
CA ARG A 170 16.71 -2.65 -15.86
C ARG A 170 17.41 -2.96 -14.54
N SER A 171 18.44 -3.79 -14.58
CA SER A 171 19.35 -4.02 -13.45
C SER A 171 18.67 -4.39 -12.13
N ASN A 172 17.55 -5.12 -12.17
CA ASN A 172 16.74 -5.50 -11.00
C ASN A 172 16.28 -4.30 -10.16
N HIS A 173 15.96 -3.17 -10.78
CA HIS A 173 15.41 -2.02 -10.06
C HIS A 173 14.07 -2.37 -9.41
N PRO A 174 13.87 -2.03 -8.11
CA PRO A 174 12.61 -2.25 -7.44
C PRO A 174 11.51 -1.40 -8.09
N VAL A 175 10.41 -2.05 -8.43
CA VAL A 175 9.25 -1.44 -9.07
C VAL A 175 8.00 -1.96 -8.40
N GLN A 176 7.13 -1.05 -7.98
CA GLN A 176 5.77 -1.40 -7.59
C GLN A 176 4.92 -1.45 -8.86
N VAL A 177 4.26 -2.59 -9.09
CA VAL A 177 3.35 -2.77 -10.21
C VAL A 177 1.93 -2.97 -9.71
N VAL A 178 0.98 -2.49 -10.49
CA VAL A 178 -0.44 -2.78 -10.32
C VAL A 178 -0.87 -3.63 -11.50
N VAL A 179 -1.38 -4.82 -11.23
CA VAL A 179 -1.70 -5.83 -12.23
C VAL A 179 -3.19 -6.12 -12.18
N ARG A 180 -3.88 -6.05 -13.32
CA ARG A 180 -5.32 -6.35 -13.38
C ARG A 180 -5.56 -7.81 -12.99
N ALA A 181 -6.56 -8.04 -12.15
CA ALA A 181 -6.88 -9.38 -11.69
C ALA A 181 -7.42 -10.30 -12.80
N ASP A 182 -8.17 -9.74 -13.76
CA ASP A 182 -8.82 -10.49 -14.82
C ASP A 182 -7.86 -11.09 -15.87
N ASP A 183 -6.95 -10.28 -16.41
CA ASP A 183 -6.10 -10.65 -17.56
C ASP A 183 -4.59 -10.60 -17.25
N GLY A 184 -4.19 -10.23 -16.03
CA GLY A 184 -2.77 -10.09 -15.67
C GLY A 184 -2.07 -8.89 -16.32
N LYS A 185 -2.80 -7.97 -16.95
CA LYS A 185 -2.23 -6.80 -17.60
C LYS A 185 -1.69 -5.81 -16.58
N ILE A 186 -0.50 -5.30 -16.82
CA ILE A 186 0.08 -4.25 -15.97
C ILE A 186 -0.61 -2.91 -16.26
N LEU A 187 -1.26 -2.37 -15.24
CA LEU A 187 -2.04 -1.13 -15.30
C LEU A 187 -1.22 0.09 -14.90
N ARG A 188 -0.30 -0.08 -13.94
CA ARG A 188 0.58 1.00 -13.45
C ARG A 188 1.94 0.44 -13.04
N LYS A 189 2.97 1.27 -13.17
CA LYS A 189 4.34 1.02 -12.68
C LYS A 189 4.78 2.26 -11.90
N SER A 190 5.31 2.05 -10.71
CA SER A 190 5.95 3.09 -9.89
C SER A 190 7.34 2.62 -9.54
N PHE A 191 8.35 3.42 -9.88
CA PHE A 191 9.74 3.11 -9.53
C PHE A 191 10.05 3.78 -8.20
N SER A 192 10.48 3.01 -7.21
CA SER A 192 11.00 3.59 -5.98
C SER A 192 12.26 4.38 -6.32
N ARG A 193 12.33 5.66 -5.92
CA ARG A 193 13.58 6.42 -6.03
C ARG A 193 14.63 5.69 -5.19
N LYS A 194 15.78 5.34 -5.79
CA LYS A 194 16.99 5.04 -5.01
C LYS A 194 17.36 6.35 -4.32
N GLU A 195 17.10 6.44 -3.02
CA GLU A 195 17.75 7.46 -2.21
C GLU A 195 19.25 7.15 -2.21
N PHE A 196 20.05 8.17 -2.54
CA PHE A 196 21.51 8.09 -2.69
C PHE A 196 22.19 8.23 -1.34
#